data_AF-A0A7Z8E1Q0-F1
#
_entry.id   AF-A0A7Z8E1Q0-F1
#
_cell.length_a   1.000
_cell.length_b   1.000
_cell.length_c   1.000
_cell.angle_alpha   90.00
_cell.angle_beta   90.00
_cell.angle_gamma   90.00
#
_symmetry.space_group_name_H-M   'P 1'
#
loop_
_entity.id
_entity.type
_entity.pdbx_description
1 polymer ?
#
loop_
_entity_poly.entity_id
_entity_poly.type
_entity_poly.pdbx_seq_one_letter_code
_entity_poly.pdbx_strand_id
1 'polypeptide(L)' 'FIEDVYDEIKDYTKQYDCRIGITQLPTHGFTVRVLSNLTQEIEEGLTRVQAYIADKLYHRQLDFLRKY' A
#
# COMPACT_ATOMS: atom_id res chain seq x y z
N PHE A 1 -8.04 4.08 10.52
CA PHE A 1 -7.59 2.97 9.66
C PHE A 1 -7.06 3.46 8.32
N ILE A 2 -7.88 4.02 7.41
CA ILE A 2 -7.38 4.53 6.12
C ILE A 2 -6.38 5.68 6.29
N GLU A 3 -6.64 6.62 7.19
CA GLU A 3 -5.69 7.69 7.54
C GLU A 3 -4.35 7.13 8.03
N ASP A 4 -4.38 6.05 8.82
CA ASP A 4 -3.15 5.42 9.31
C ASP A 4 -2.36 4.75 8.17
N VAL A 5 -3.06 4.17 7.19
CA VAL A 5 -2.43 3.64 5.97
C VAL A 5 -1.84 4.78 5.14
N TYR A 6 -2.52 5.92 5.06
CA TYR A 6 -2.02 7.12 4.37
C TYR A 6 -0.76 7.65 5.05
N ASP A 7 -0.75 7.73 6.38
CA ASP A 7 0.40 8.19 7.15
C ASP A 7 1.63 7.29 7.02
N GLU A 8 1.46 5.96 6.91
CA GLU A 8 2.58 5.03 6.68
C GLU A 8 3.21 5.21 5.29
N ILE A 9 2.42 5.58 4.27
CA ILE A 9 2.88 5.59 2.87
C ILE A 9 3.16 6.98 2.31
N LYS A 10 2.78 8.05 3.00
CA LYS A 10 3.03 9.43 2.52
C LYS A 10 4.51 9.73 2.33
N ASP A 11 5.38 9.16 3.16
CA ASP A 11 6.83 9.41 3.08
C ASP A 11 7.46 8.75 1.85
N TYR A 12 6.88 7.64 1.37
CA TYR A 12 7.31 6.97 0.14
C TYR A 12 7.06 7.81 -1.11
N THR A 13 5.98 8.61 -1.14
CA THR A 13 5.71 9.52 -2.28
C THR A 13 6.83 10.55 -2.46
N LYS A 14 7.54 10.90 -1.37
CA LYS A 14 8.69 11.81 -1.44
C LYS A 14 9.99 11.12 -1.80
N GLN A 15 10.14 9.85 -1.40
CA GLN A 15 11.38 9.09 -1.61
C GLN A 15 11.52 8.57 -3.05
N TYR A 16 10.42 8.20 -3.71
CA TYR A 16 10.46 7.44 -4.97
C TYR A 16 9.85 8.16 -6.19
N ASP A 17 9.71 9.49 -6.16
CA ASP A 17 9.02 10.27 -7.23
C ASP A 17 7.72 9.58 -7.72
N CYS A 18 6.95 9.05 -6.78
CA CYS A 18 5.77 8.24 -7.04
C CYS A 18 4.53 8.91 -6.44
N ARG A 19 3.37 8.69 -7.06
CA ARG A 19 2.09 9.19 -6.56
C ARG A 19 1.25 8.03 -6.08
N ILE A 20 0.80 8.13 -4.83
CA ILE A 20 -0.07 7.14 -4.23
C ILE A 20 -1.41 7.77 -3.90
N GLY A 21 -2.50 7.14 -4.35
CA GLY A 21 -3.87 7.54 -4.07
C GLY A 21 -4.62 6.43 -3.35
N ILE A 22 -5.24 6.77 -2.22
CA ILE A 22 -6.14 5.87 -1.48
C ILE A 22 -7.58 6.32 -1.72
N THR A 23 -8.48 5.37 -1.94
CA THR A 23 -9.91 5.66 -2.08
C THR A 23 -10.73 4.59 -1.36
N GLN A 24 -11.57 5.02 -0.44
CA GLN A 24 -12.49 4.12 0.24
C GLN A 24 -13.56 3.64 -0.75
N LEU A 25 -13.84 2.34 -0.72
CA LEU A 25 -14.91 1.78 -1.53
C LEU A 25 -16.26 2.00 -0.85
N PRO A 26 -17.37 2.04 -1.62
CA PRO A 26 -18.72 2.07 -1.06
C PRO A 26 -19.11 0.78 -0.31
N THR A 27 -18.27 -0.26 -0.40
CA THR A 27 -18.36 -1.53 0.35
C THR A 27 -17.18 -1.67 1.33
N HIS A 28 -17.15 -2.74 2.13
CA HIS A 28 -16.03 -3.02 3.02
C HIS A 28 -14.71 -3.16 2.24
N GLY A 29 -13.88 -2.11 2.28
CA GLY A 29 -12.56 -2.11 1.66
C GLY A 29 -12.12 -0.72 1.19
N PHE A 30 -10.94 -0.69 0.59
CA PHE A 30 -10.38 0.49 -0.04
C PHE A 30 -9.50 0.07 -1.22
N THR A 31 -9.20 1.03 -2.08
CA THR A 31 -8.29 0.87 -3.21
C THR A 31 -7.05 1.70 -2.98
N VAL A 32 -5.88 1.14 -3.33
CA VAL A 32 -4.61 1.84 -3.39
C VAL A 32 -4.17 1.86 -4.85
N ARG A 33 -3.85 3.06 -5.35
CA ARG A 33 -3.37 3.29 -6.71
C ARG A 33 -1.98 3.88 -6.63
N VAL A 34 -1.02 3.28 -7.34
CA VAL A 34 0.36 3.75 -7.41
C VAL A 34 0.65 4.15 -8.85
N LEU A 35 1.17 5.36 -9.03
CA LEU A 35 1.70 5.85 -10.31
C LEU A 35 3.19 6.10 -10.10
N SER A 36 4.02 5.36 -10.82
CA SER A 36 5.48 5.44 -10.75
C SER A 36 6.09 5.25 -12.12
N ASN A 37 7.32 5.72 -12.28
CA ASN A 37 8.09 5.54 -13.51
C ASN A 37 8.83 4.18 -13.55
N LEU A 38 9.05 3.56 -12.38
CA LEU A 38 9.69 2.25 -12.28
C LEU A 38 8.76 1.21 -11.64
N THR A 39 8.76 0.00 -12.19
CA THR A 39 7.98 -1.12 -11.65
C THR A 39 8.38 -1.48 -10.21
N GLN A 40 9.67 -1.37 -9.89
CA GLN A 40 10.20 -1.69 -8.55
C GLN A 40 9.59 -0.78 -7.47
N GLU A 41 9.37 0.49 -7.77
CA GLU A 41 8.73 1.46 -6.87
C GLU A 41 7.25 1.09 -6.61
N ILE A 42 6.57 0.59 -7.64
CA ILE A 42 5.19 0.09 -7.54
C ILE A 42 5.14 -1.14 -6.62
N GLU A 43 6.03 -2.12 -6.86
CA GLU A 43 6.09 -3.34 -6.06
C GLU A 43 6.39 -3.03 -4.59
N GLU A 44 7.38 -2.18 -4.33
CA GLU A 44 7.77 -1.82 -2.96
C GLU A 44 6.63 -1.12 -2.21
N GLY A 45 5.96 -0.16 -2.86
CA GLY A 45 4.79 0.52 -2.29
C GLY A 45 3.63 -0.43 -1.97
N LEU A 46 3.31 -1.35 -2.89
CA LEU A 46 2.24 -2.33 -2.69
C LEU A 46 2.58 -3.34 -1.59
N THR A 47 3.80 -3.87 -1.57
CA THR A 47 4.27 -4.81 -0.54
C THR A 47 4.23 -4.16 0.84
N ARG A 48 4.60 -2.87 0.95
CA ARG A 48 4.59 -2.16 2.22
C ARG A 48 3.18 -1.94 2.75
N VAL A 49 2.27 -1.46 1.90
CA VAL A 49 0.84 -1.32 2.23
C VAL A 49 0.28 -2.65 2.74
N GLN A 50 0.59 -3.74 2.05
CA GLN A 50 0.12 -5.06 2.45
C GLN A 50 0.71 -5.49 3.80
N ALA A 51 2.03 -5.34 3.99
CA ALA A 51 2.69 -5.65 5.26
C ALA A 51 2.05 -4.91 6.43
N TYR A 52 1.79 -3.61 6.26
CA TYR A 52 1.12 -2.78 7.27
C TYR A 52 -0.30 -3.27 7.59
N ILE A 53 -1.10 -3.54 6.56
CA ILE A 53 -2.47 -4.06 6.73
C ILE A 53 -2.44 -5.41 7.46
N ALA A 54 -1.52 -6.30 7.10
CA ALA A 54 -1.45 -7.63 7.69
C ALA A 54 -0.99 -7.62 9.15
N ASP A 55 -0.03 -6.77 9.49
CA ASP A 55 0.40 -6.56 10.86
C ASP A 55 -0.79 -6.05 11.71
N LYS A 56 -1.47 -5.00 11.24
CA LYS A 56 -2.59 -4.38 11.95
C LYS A 56 -3.83 -5.27 12.08
N LEU A 57 -4.22 -5.98 11.02
CA LEU A 57 -5.46 -6.77 11.01
C LEU A 57 -5.28 -8.20 11.52
N TYR A 58 -4.11 -8.79 11.32
CA TYR A 58 -3.93 -10.24 11.52
C TYR A 58 -2.77 -10.60 12.46
N HIS A 59 -1.96 -9.63 12.91
CA HIS A 59 -0.70 -9.88 13.66
C HIS A 59 0.14 -10.99 13.00
N ARG A 60 0.11 -11.02 11.67
CA ARG A 60 0.66 -12.11 10.85
C ARG A 60 1.66 -11.51 9.85
N GLN A 61 2.85 -12.09 9.77
CA GLN A 61 3.78 -11.82 8.68
C GLN A 61 3.18 -12.33 7.37
N LEU A 62 3.09 -11.48 6.35
CA LEU A 62 2.60 -11.88 5.03
C LEU A 62 3.64 -12.73 4.30
N ASP A 63 3.23 -13.94 3.91
CA ASP A 63 3.82 -14.62 2.76
C ASP A 63 3.39 -13.89 1.49
N PHE A 64 4.36 -13.53 0.65
CA PHE A 64 4.23 -12.71 -0.57
C PHE A 64 2.96 -12.96 -1.41
N LEU A 65 2.48 -11.87 -2.03
CA LEU A 65 1.49 -11.86 -3.12
C LEU A 65 1.71 -13.03 -4.09
N ARG A 66 0.75 -13.97 -4.17
CA ARG A 66 0.74 -14.95 -5.26
C ARG A 66 0.31 -14.24 -6.53
N LYS A 67 1.21 -14.23 -7.51
CA LYS A 67 0.95 -13.82 -8.89
C LYS A 67 -0.04 -14.82 -9.49
N TYR A 68 -1.23 -14.36 -9.86
CA TYR A 68 -2.19 -15.11 -10.68
C TYR A 68 -2.06 -14.68 -12.13
#